data_AF-A0A6I9PIA3-F1
#
_entry.id   AF-A0A6I9PIA3-F1
#
_cell.length_a   1.000
_cell.length_b   1.000
_cell.length_c   1.000
_cell.angle_alpha   90.00
_cell.angle_beta   90.00
_cell.angle_gamma   90.00
#
_symmetry.space_group_name_H-M   'P 1'
#
loop_
_entity.id
_entity.type
_entity.pdbx_description
1 polymer ?
#
loop_
_entity_poly.entity_id
_entity_poly.type
_entity_poly.pdbx_seq_one_letter_code
_entity_poly.pdbx_strand_id
1 'polypeptide(L)'
;MLQDSYGGRGILTWGLAPVSHPDSTPMRELYHQLNCTLGTVSMASNSSFFCPLTLRGGLGRRPSAPSAFPYLNYDPSLWYHSSSVLALALDALTLPYRLHRDSVPMWQMADSLAVSGRKVVAAYGAVPLPMMQGSSLPDALTACTEALPWKPLSACPEPDNGRLYGQWATLKGYEGQRLTRSEFSY
;
A
#
# COMPACT_ATOMS: atom_id res chain seq x y z
N MET A 1 -13.41 21.35 -5.08
CA MET A 1 -12.99 22.33 -4.07
C MET A 1 -11.49 22.30 -3.79
N LEU A 2 -10.92 21.22 -3.22
CA LEU A 2 -9.46 21.17 -2.95
C LEU A 2 -8.62 21.29 -4.23
N GLN A 3 -8.99 20.57 -5.28
CA GLN A 3 -8.31 20.67 -6.58
C GLN A 3 -8.41 22.09 -7.18
N ASP A 4 -9.55 22.75 -7.04
CA ASP A 4 -9.75 24.11 -7.58
C ASP A 4 -8.91 25.14 -6.84
N SER A 5 -8.79 25.01 -5.52
CA SER A 5 -8.02 25.92 -4.67
C SER A 5 -6.52 25.61 -4.63
N TYR A 6 -6.12 24.36 -4.86
CA TYR A 6 -4.75 23.89 -4.67
C TYR A 6 -4.23 23.07 -5.85
N GLY A 7 -4.67 23.36 -7.08
CA GLY A 7 -4.36 22.56 -8.28
C GLY A 7 -2.88 22.36 -8.60
N GLY A 8 -2.00 23.23 -8.09
CA GLY A 8 -0.54 23.07 -8.19
C GLY A 8 0.12 22.23 -7.09
N ARG A 9 -0.65 21.70 -6.12
CA ARG A 9 -0.14 20.85 -5.03
C ARG A 9 -0.50 19.38 -5.27
N GLY A 10 0.37 18.49 -4.80
CA GLY A 10 0.10 17.06 -4.84
C GLY A 10 -1.03 16.68 -3.87
N ILE A 11 -2.17 16.24 -4.39
CA ILE A 11 -3.29 15.71 -3.62
C ILE A 11 -3.18 14.18 -3.62
N LEU A 12 -2.68 13.61 -2.52
CA LEU A 12 -2.59 12.16 -2.36
C LEU A 12 -3.83 11.66 -1.62
N THR A 13 -4.52 10.67 -2.18
CA THR A 13 -5.70 10.08 -1.54
C THR A 13 -5.50 8.61 -1.26
N TRP A 14 -5.60 8.25 0.02
CA TRP A 14 -5.56 6.88 0.50
C TRP A 14 -6.97 6.45 0.91
N GLY A 15 -7.70 5.82 -0.01
CA GLY A 15 -9.03 5.30 0.29
C GLY A 15 -8.93 4.09 1.20
N LEU A 16 -9.80 3.95 2.20
CA LEU A 16 -9.85 2.78 3.08
C LEU A 16 -11.14 2.02 2.84
N ALA A 17 -11.04 0.71 2.61
CA ALA A 17 -12.19 -0.18 2.54
C ALA A 17 -12.06 -1.31 3.58
N PRO A 18 -13.10 -1.55 4.40
CA PRO A 18 -13.08 -2.59 5.42
C PRO A 18 -12.99 -3.99 4.77
N VAL A 19 -12.38 -4.92 5.50
CA VAL A 19 -12.18 -6.30 5.03
C VAL A 19 -13.49 -7.07 4.99
N SER A 20 -14.33 -6.83 5.98
CA SER A 20 -15.64 -7.46 6.16
C SER A 20 -16.61 -6.44 6.75
N HIS A 21 -17.91 -6.67 6.58
CA HIS A 21 -18.94 -5.95 7.33
C HIS A 21 -19.68 -6.97 8.20
N PRO A 22 -19.42 -7.01 9.52
CA PRO A 22 -20.15 -7.91 10.40
C PRO A 22 -21.65 -7.61 10.30
N ASP A 23 -22.47 -8.65 10.29
CA ASP A 23 -23.93 -8.55 10.23
C ASP A 23 -24.50 -7.80 9.00
N SER A 24 -23.75 -7.78 7.89
CA SER A 24 -24.22 -7.19 6.64
C SER A 24 -25.27 -8.07 5.95
N THR A 25 -26.38 -7.45 5.56
CA THR A 25 -27.36 -8.08 4.68
C THR A 25 -26.88 -8.01 3.23
N PRO A 26 -27.35 -8.91 2.33
CA PRO A 26 -26.99 -8.86 0.91
C PRO A 26 -27.25 -7.49 0.26
N MET A 27 -28.32 -6.80 0.68
CA MET A 27 -28.64 -5.47 0.18
C MET A 27 -27.66 -4.40 0.69
N ARG A 28 -27.24 -4.47 1.95
CA ARG A 28 -26.21 -3.57 2.50
C ARG A 28 -24.88 -3.77 1.78
N GLU A 29 -24.48 -5.01 1.51
CA GLU A 29 -23.24 -5.29 0.78
C GLU A 29 -23.26 -4.72 -0.64
N LEU A 30 -24.41 -4.72 -1.32
CA LEU A 30 -24.58 -4.02 -2.61
C LEU A 30 -24.40 -2.51 -2.46
N TYR A 31 -24.99 -1.89 -1.44
CA TYR A 31 -24.80 -0.46 -1.18
C TYR A 31 -23.34 -0.13 -0.83
N HIS A 32 -22.66 -0.97 -0.05
CA HIS A 32 -21.24 -0.81 0.24
C HIS A 32 -20.40 -0.83 -1.04
N GLN A 33 -20.68 -1.76 -1.96
CA GLN A 33 -19.99 -1.80 -3.25
C GLN A 33 -20.27 -0.58 -4.12
N LEU A 34 -21.53 -0.14 -4.21
CA LEU A 34 -21.88 1.07 -4.96
C LEU A 34 -21.19 2.31 -4.37
N ASN A 35 -21.18 2.45 -3.05
CA ASN A 35 -20.51 3.55 -2.37
C ASN A 35 -18.99 3.50 -2.57
N CYS A 36 -18.37 2.31 -2.47
CA CYS A 36 -16.94 2.15 -2.71
C CYS A 36 -16.56 2.47 -4.16
N THR A 37 -17.35 2.03 -5.13
CA THR A 37 -17.08 2.26 -6.56
C THR A 37 -17.24 3.73 -6.95
N LEU A 38 -18.39 4.35 -6.59
CA LEU A 38 -18.63 5.77 -6.84
C LEU A 38 -17.63 6.66 -6.10
N GLY A 39 -17.33 6.32 -4.85
CA GLY A 39 -16.31 6.99 -4.05
C GLY A 39 -14.93 6.90 -4.70
N THR A 40 -14.53 5.71 -5.15
CA THR A 40 -13.24 5.49 -5.82
C THR A 40 -13.10 6.32 -7.09
N VAL A 41 -14.12 6.34 -7.95
CA VAL A 41 -14.11 7.12 -9.20
C VAL A 41 -13.99 8.61 -8.90
N SER A 42 -14.78 9.10 -7.94
CA SER A 42 -14.75 10.51 -7.53
C SER A 42 -13.38 10.90 -6.95
N MET A 43 -12.84 10.09 -6.03
CA MET A 43 -11.54 10.35 -5.39
C MET A 43 -10.39 10.28 -6.40
N ALA A 44 -10.37 9.29 -7.30
CA ALA A 44 -9.35 9.18 -8.34
C ALA A 44 -9.37 10.36 -9.32
N SER A 45 -10.56 10.87 -9.66
CA SER A 45 -10.69 12.01 -10.58
C SER A 45 -10.14 13.30 -9.98
N ASN A 46 -10.38 13.52 -8.68
CA ASN A 46 -10.08 14.76 -7.96
C ASN A 46 -8.75 14.74 -7.18
N SER A 47 -7.93 13.70 -7.34
CA SER A 47 -6.61 13.56 -6.71
C SER A 47 -5.48 13.56 -7.74
N SER A 48 -4.25 13.80 -7.28
CA SER A 48 -3.03 13.60 -8.08
C SER A 48 -2.73 12.11 -8.22
N PHE A 49 -2.95 11.33 -7.15
CA PHE A 49 -3.11 9.88 -7.24
C PHE A 49 -4.06 9.36 -6.14
N PHE A 50 -4.60 8.18 -6.38
CA PHE A 50 -5.49 7.45 -5.49
C PHE A 50 -5.00 6.02 -5.27
N CYS A 51 -4.95 5.58 -4.01
CA CYS A 51 -4.68 4.19 -3.66
C CYS A 51 -5.81 3.65 -2.76
N PRO A 52 -6.58 2.64 -3.22
CA PRO A 52 -7.63 2.01 -2.43
C PRO A 52 -7.04 0.96 -1.48
N LEU A 53 -6.63 1.38 -0.30
CA LEU A 53 -6.09 0.52 0.75
C LEU A 53 -7.16 -0.38 1.36
N THR A 54 -6.85 -1.67 1.40
CA THR A 54 -7.67 -2.70 2.03
C THR A 54 -6.87 -3.99 2.15
N LEU A 55 -7.21 -4.82 3.12
CA LEU A 55 -6.75 -6.21 3.17
C LEU A 55 -7.74 -7.16 2.50
N ARG A 56 -8.89 -6.65 2.04
CA ARG A 56 -9.84 -7.39 1.21
C ARG A 56 -9.17 -7.63 -0.13
N GLY A 57 -9.14 -8.86 -0.63
CA GLY A 57 -8.49 -9.19 -1.91
C GLY A 57 -9.15 -8.61 -3.18
N GLY A 58 -9.87 -7.48 -3.06
CA GLY A 58 -10.54 -6.75 -4.14
C GLY A 58 -11.82 -6.02 -3.67
N LEU A 59 -12.30 -5.06 -4.48
CA LEU A 59 -13.59 -4.37 -4.25
C LEU A 59 -14.80 -5.12 -4.83
N GLY A 60 -14.59 -6.29 -5.43
CA GLY A 60 -15.63 -7.07 -6.09
C GLY A 60 -16.64 -7.72 -5.12
N ARG A 61 -17.70 -8.28 -5.70
CA ARG A 61 -18.76 -9.02 -4.99
C ARG A 61 -18.27 -10.25 -4.24
N ARG A 62 -17.24 -10.90 -4.79
CA ARG A 62 -16.59 -12.07 -4.20
C ARG A 62 -15.10 -11.77 -4.15
N PRO A 63 -14.66 -11.00 -3.15
CA PRO A 63 -13.23 -10.71 -3.01
C PRO A 63 -12.46 -12.01 -2.76
N SER A 64 -11.21 -12.04 -3.17
CA SER A 64 -10.28 -13.08 -2.75
C SER A 64 -10.08 -13.06 -1.24
N ALA A 65 -9.52 -14.14 -0.69
CA ALA A 65 -9.20 -14.25 0.73
C ALA A 65 -8.38 -13.03 1.21
N PRO A 66 -8.59 -12.56 2.45
CA PRO A 66 -7.83 -11.45 2.99
C PRO A 66 -6.31 -11.69 2.94
N SER A 67 -5.54 -10.63 2.75
CA SER A 67 -4.08 -10.72 2.65
C SER A 67 -3.46 -11.28 3.93
N ALA A 68 -2.87 -12.47 3.88
CA ALA A 68 -2.22 -13.11 5.01
C ALA A 68 -0.72 -12.80 5.04
N PHE A 69 -0.21 -12.45 6.22
CA PHE A 69 1.21 -12.16 6.46
C PHE A 69 1.86 -13.32 7.21
N PRO A 70 3.06 -13.78 6.80
CA PRO A 70 3.67 -14.99 7.35
C PRO A 70 4.04 -14.89 8.84
N TYR A 71 4.38 -13.69 9.32
CA TYR A 71 4.86 -13.48 10.71
C TYR A 71 3.96 -12.54 11.52
N LEU A 72 2.74 -12.28 11.06
CA LEU A 72 1.79 -11.41 11.74
C LEU A 72 0.47 -12.15 11.91
N ASN A 73 0.12 -12.43 13.16
CA ASN A 73 -1.18 -12.98 13.51
C ASN A 73 -2.20 -11.83 13.65
N TYR A 74 -3.13 -11.75 12.71
CA TYR A 74 -4.21 -10.79 12.76
C TYR A 74 -5.53 -11.46 12.37
N ASP A 75 -6.63 -11.00 12.95
CA ASP A 75 -7.97 -11.49 12.62
C ASP A 75 -8.65 -10.53 11.64
N PRO A 76 -8.95 -10.95 10.39
CA PRO A 76 -9.62 -10.10 9.40
C PRO A 76 -11.10 -9.80 9.74
N SER A 77 -11.71 -10.52 10.69
CA SER A 77 -13.06 -10.22 11.18
C SER A 77 -13.08 -8.99 12.11
N LEU A 78 -11.95 -8.69 12.76
CA LEU A 78 -11.79 -7.55 13.65
C LEU A 78 -11.27 -6.34 12.88
N TRP A 79 -12.10 -5.30 12.77
CA TRP A 79 -11.73 -4.05 12.09
C TRP A 79 -10.51 -3.37 12.70
N TYR A 80 -10.35 -3.45 14.03
CA TYR A 80 -9.19 -2.90 14.71
C TYR A 80 -7.89 -3.54 14.20
N HIS A 81 -7.83 -4.87 14.09
CA HIS A 81 -6.65 -5.59 13.61
C HIS A 81 -6.31 -5.18 12.17
N SER A 82 -7.30 -5.22 11.29
CA SER A 82 -7.12 -4.84 9.88
C SER A 82 -6.68 -3.37 9.74
N SER A 83 -7.28 -2.48 10.54
CA SER A 83 -6.94 -1.05 10.54
C SER A 83 -5.54 -0.81 11.08
N SER A 84 -5.07 -1.56 12.09
CA SER A 84 -3.70 -1.47 12.59
C SER A 84 -2.67 -1.81 11.51
N VAL A 85 -2.92 -2.85 10.70
CA VAL A 85 -2.04 -3.22 9.58
C VAL A 85 -2.02 -2.12 8.51
N LEU A 86 -3.20 -1.61 8.12
CA LEU A 86 -3.29 -0.51 7.15
C LEU A 86 -2.68 0.79 7.68
N ALA A 87 -2.78 1.06 8.99
CA ALA A 87 -2.15 2.21 9.62
C ALA A 87 -0.62 2.10 9.62
N LEU A 88 -0.07 0.90 9.87
CA LEU A 88 1.39 0.66 9.72
C LEU A 88 1.84 0.88 8.28
N ALA A 89 1.06 0.40 7.31
CA ALA A 89 1.34 0.63 5.91
C ALA A 89 1.28 2.11 5.55
N LEU A 90 0.25 2.82 5.98
CA LEU A 90 0.13 4.27 5.80
C LEU A 90 1.29 5.02 6.44
N ASP A 91 1.71 4.63 7.65
CA ASP A 91 2.87 5.24 8.28
C ASP A 91 4.14 5.08 7.43
N ALA A 92 4.37 3.90 6.84
CA ALA A 92 5.47 3.69 5.92
C ALA A 92 5.33 4.49 4.61
N LEU A 93 4.17 4.41 3.94
CA LEU A 93 3.90 5.05 2.65
C LEU A 93 3.97 6.58 2.72
N THR A 94 3.59 7.15 3.86
CA THR A 94 3.58 8.60 4.07
C THR A 94 4.87 9.12 4.69
N LEU A 95 5.84 8.24 4.99
CA LEU A 95 7.13 8.61 5.54
C LEU A 95 7.91 9.61 4.67
N PRO A 96 8.01 9.47 3.33
CA PRO A 96 8.89 10.30 2.50
C PRO A 96 8.66 11.80 2.63
N TYR A 97 7.40 12.23 2.78
CA TYR A 97 7.06 13.65 2.92
C TYR A 97 6.94 14.11 4.38
N ARG A 98 7.12 13.21 5.36
CA ARG A 98 7.13 13.51 6.79
C ARG A 98 8.53 13.54 7.40
N LEU A 99 9.55 13.10 6.67
CA LEU A 99 10.94 13.16 7.13
C LEU A 99 11.40 14.62 7.28
N HIS A 100 12.24 14.86 8.30
CA HIS A 100 12.82 16.18 8.53
C HIS A 100 14.00 16.48 7.58
N ARG A 101 14.74 15.44 7.21
CA ARG A 101 15.83 15.47 6.21
C ARG A 101 15.43 14.61 5.02
N ASP A 102 15.87 14.98 3.82
CA ASP A 102 15.59 14.24 2.59
C ASP A 102 14.08 14.04 2.31
N SER A 103 13.27 15.03 2.71
CA SER A 103 11.83 15.02 2.49
C SER A 103 11.51 15.15 1.01
N VAL A 104 10.58 14.33 0.53
CA VAL A 104 10.09 14.36 -0.85
C VAL A 104 8.73 15.03 -0.87
N PRO A 105 8.50 16.09 -1.65
CA PRO A 105 7.21 16.75 -1.67
C PRO A 105 6.13 15.84 -2.29
N MET A 106 4.91 15.96 -1.78
CA MET A 106 3.78 15.09 -2.17
C MET A 106 3.49 15.09 -3.67
N TRP A 107 3.71 16.21 -4.37
CA TRP A 107 3.52 16.29 -5.82
C TRP A 107 4.53 15.43 -6.59
N GLN A 108 5.79 15.39 -6.14
CA GLN A 108 6.83 14.58 -6.78
C GLN A 108 6.56 13.08 -6.57
N MET A 109 6.07 12.71 -5.37
CA MET A 109 5.60 11.35 -5.12
C MET A 109 4.44 10.99 -6.06
N ALA A 110 3.46 11.88 -6.23
CA ALA A 110 2.36 11.67 -7.16
C ALA A 110 2.86 11.50 -8.61
N ASP A 111 3.73 12.39 -9.09
CA ASP A 111 4.23 12.35 -10.47
C ASP A 111 5.01 11.07 -10.76
N SER A 112 5.80 10.57 -9.80
CA SER A 112 6.55 9.31 -9.95
C SER A 112 5.67 8.06 -10.05
N LEU A 113 4.48 8.09 -9.44
CA LEU A 113 3.57 6.95 -9.39
C LEU A 113 2.44 7.06 -10.42
N ALA A 114 2.02 8.29 -10.77
CA ALA A 114 0.88 8.59 -11.62
C ALA A 114 1.26 8.80 -13.10
N VAL A 115 2.12 7.93 -13.62
CA VAL A 115 2.74 8.09 -14.94
C VAL A 115 1.72 7.96 -16.07
N SER A 116 1.81 8.85 -17.06
CA SER A 116 0.92 8.91 -18.23
C SER A 116 -0.55 9.17 -17.87
N GLY A 117 -0.83 9.89 -16.78
CA GLY A 117 -2.19 10.23 -16.36
C GLY A 117 -2.95 9.10 -15.66
N ARG A 118 -2.29 7.96 -15.39
CA ARG A 118 -2.86 6.88 -14.57
C ARG A 118 -2.76 7.25 -13.11
N LYS A 119 -3.90 7.46 -12.46
CA LYS A 119 -3.93 7.95 -11.06
C LYS A 119 -4.09 6.85 -10.02
N VAL A 120 -4.43 5.62 -10.41
CA VAL A 120 -4.66 4.52 -9.46
C VAL A 120 -3.37 3.77 -9.20
N VAL A 121 -2.99 3.68 -7.93
CA VAL A 121 -1.75 3.06 -7.47
C VAL A 121 -2.04 1.86 -6.59
N ALA A 122 -1.30 0.78 -6.80
CA ALA A 122 -1.34 -0.40 -5.94
C ALA A 122 -0.37 -0.26 -4.77
N ALA A 123 -0.81 -0.65 -3.57
CA ALA A 123 0.05 -0.72 -2.39
C ALA A 123 0.33 -2.18 -2.03
N TYR A 124 1.57 -2.42 -1.61
CA TYR A 124 2.09 -3.70 -1.16
C TYR A 124 2.91 -3.49 0.10
N GLY A 125 3.01 -4.53 0.94
CA GLY A 125 3.84 -4.47 2.13
C GLY A 125 4.22 -5.84 2.66
N ALA A 126 5.33 -5.88 3.39
CA ALA A 126 5.80 -7.04 4.13
C ALA A 126 5.96 -6.63 5.59
N VAL A 127 5.09 -7.13 6.47
CA VAL A 127 5.06 -6.75 7.89
C VAL A 127 5.00 -8.01 8.76
N PRO A 128 6.03 -8.25 9.59
CA PRO A 128 7.41 -7.78 9.41
C PRO A 128 8.05 -8.35 8.13
N LEU A 129 9.07 -7.66 7.59
CA LEU A 129 9.85 -8.17 6.47
C LEU A 129 10.76 -9.34 6.96
N PRO A 130 10.76 -10.51 6.27
CA PRO A 130 11.60 -11.64 6.62
C PRO A 130 13.08 -11.29 6.47
N MET A 131 13.74 -10.97 7.58
CA MET A 131 15.18 -10.73 7.60
C MET A 131 15.79 -11.41 8.83
N MET A 132 16.74 -12.31 8.60
CA MET A 132 17.41 -13.04 9.67
C MET A 132 18.31 -12.10 10.51
N GLN A 133 18.48 -12.40 11.79
CA GLN A 133 19.42 -11.68 12.64
C GLN A 133 20.85 -11.84 12.07
N GLY A 134 21.59 -10.74 11.94
CA GLY A 134 22.91 -10.72 11.29
C GLY A 134 22.91 -10.61 9.76
N SER A 135 21.78 -10.85 9.07
CA SER A 135 21.71 -10.69 7.61
C SER A 135 21.53 -9.24 7.16
N SER A 136 21.91 -8.94 5.91
CA SER A 136 21.67 -7.66 5.23
C SER A 136 20.39 -7.71 4.38
N LEU A 137 19.85 -6.54 4.00
CA LEU A 137 18.67 -6.43 3.15
C LEU A 137 18.84 -7.16 1.79
N PRO A 138 19.96 -7.01 1.06
CA PRO A 138 20.20 -7.80 -0.16
C PRO A 138 20.13 -9.31 0.06
N ASP A 139 20.65 -9.82 1.19
CA ASP A 139 20.61 -11.25 1.50
C ASP A 139 19.17 -11.72 1.72
N ALA A 140 18.36 -10.93 2.45
CA ALA A 140 16.95 -11.21 2.67
C ALA A 140 16.14 -11.22 1.37
N LEU A 141 16.39 -10.26 0.47
CA LEU A 141 15.74 -10.22 -0.85
C LEU A 141 16.15 -11.41 -1.73
N THR A 142 17.42 -11.82 -1.67
CA THR A 142 17.94 -12.99 -2.40
C THR A 142 17.34 -14.29 -1.86
N ALA A 143 17.10 -14.38 -0.56
CA ALA A 143 16.42 -15.52 0.05
C ALA A 143 14.94 -15.63 -0.34
N CYS A 144 14.30 -14.54 -0.80
CA CYS A 144 12.90 -14.51 -1.24
C CYS A 144 12.70 -14.79 -2.74
N THR A 145 13.65 -15.47 -3.39
CA THR A 145 13.70 -15.65 -4.86
C THR A 145 12.54 -16.43 -5.47
N GLU A 146 11.90 -17.33 -4.72
CA GLU A 146 10.75 -18.12 -5.21
C GLU A 146 9.41 -17.39 -5.12
N ALA A 147 9.25 -16.51 -4.13
CA ALA A 147 8.02 -15.74 -3.92
C ALA A 147 8.32 -14.43 -3.21
N LEU A 148 7.86 -13.33 -3.80
CA LEU A 148 8.01 -12.01 -3.22
C LEU A 148 7.34 -11.93 -1.83
N PRO A 149 8.00 -11.33 -0.82
CA PRO A 149 7.51 -11.33 0.56
C PRO A 149 6.36 -10.32 0.76
N TRP A 150 6.19 -9.38 -0.17
CA TRP A 150 5.15 -8.36 -0.10
C TRP A 150 3.78 -8.94 -0.47
N LYS A 151 2.78 -8.59 0.35
CA LYS A 151 1.38 -8.91 0.15
C LYS A 151 0.62 -7.67 -0.31
N PRO A 152 -0.45 -7.83 -1.12
CA PRO A 152 -1.27 -6.71 -1.55
C PRO A 152 -1.96 -6.07 -0.33
N LEU A 153 -1.88 -4.75 -0.27
CA LEU A 153 -2.52 -3.89 0.74
C LEU A 153 -3.56 -2.97 0.10
N SER A 154 -3.90 -3.23 -1.17
CA SER A 154 -4.84 -2.44 -1.93
C SER A 154 -5.78 -3.31 -2.74
N ALA A 155 -6.92 -2.74 -3.12
CA ALA A 155 -7.99 -3.45 -3.78
C ALA A 155 -7.77 -3.63 -5.29
N CYS A 156 -6.65 -3.13 -5.81
CA CYS A 156 -6.24 -3.17 -7.21
C CYS A 156 -4.83 -3.77 -7.31
N PRO A 157 -4.65 -5.08 -7.01
CA PRO A 157 -3.35 -5.71 -7.19
C PRO A 157 -2.90 -5.60 -8.64
N GLU A 158 -1.60 -5.43 -8.84
CA GLU A 158 -0.95 -5.53 -10.14
C GLU A 158 -1.25 -6.91 -10.76
N PRO A 159 -1.70 -6.96 -12.02
CA PRO A 159 -1.90 -8.23 -12.72
C PRO A 159 -0.55 -8.92 -12.96
N ASP A 160 -0.51 -10.26 -12.96
CA ASP A 160 0.72 -11.08 -13.09
C ASP A 160 1.58 -10.80 -14.34
N ASN A 161 1.05 -10.08 -15.33
CA ASN A 161 1.76 -9.66 -16.55
C ASN A 161 1.65 -8.14 -16.81
N GLY A 162 1.42 -7.37 -15.74
CA GLY A 162 1.35 -5.92 -15.76
C GLY A 162 2.71 -5.30 -16.09
N ARG A 163 2.68 -4.16 -16.80
CA ARG A 163 3.85 -3.30 -16.89
C ARG A 163 3.83 -2.35 -15.70
N LEU A 164 4.93 -2.31 -14.96
CA LEU A 164 5.16 -1.33 -13.90
C LEU A 164 5.67 -0.03 -14.51
N TYR A 165 4.94 1.06 -14.33
CA TYR A 165 5.29 2.37 -14.90
C TYR A 165 6.05 3.27 -13.93
N GLY A 166 5.91 2.99 -12.64
CA GLY A 166 6.56 3.71 -11.55
C GLY A 166 6.43 2.91 -10.27
N GLN A 167 7.45 3.00 -9.42
CA GLN A 167 7.49 2.30 -8.14
C GLN A 167 8.09 3.18 -7.08
N TRP A 168 7.58 3.04 -5.86
CA TRP A 168 8.09 3.71 -4.68
C TRP A 168 8.17 2.70 -3.55
N ALA A 169 9.34 2.60 -2.92
CA ALA A 169 9.56 1.70 -1.80
C ALA A 169 10.04 2.49 -0.59
N THR A 170 9.46 2.18 0.58
CA THR A 170 9.87 2.75 1.87
C THR A 170 10.23 1.62 2.79
N LEU A 171 11.43 1.67 3.35
CA LEU A 171 11.89 0.74 4.37
C LEU A 171 12.07 1.50 5.68
N LYS A 172 11.59 0.93 6.80
CA LYS A 172 11.68 1.53 8.12
C LYS A 172 12.10 0.46 9.14
N GLY A 173 12.82 0.87 10.18
CA GLY A 173 13.16 0.00 11.31
C GLY A 173 14.49 -0.75 11.17
N TYR A 174 15.32 -0.40 10.19
CA TYR A 174 16.64 -1.00 10.00
C TYR A 174 17.74 0.05 10.19
N GLU A 175 18.82 -0.36 10.85
CA GLU A 175 20.04 0.44 10.96
C GLU A 175 20.74 0.52 9.60
N GLY A 176 21.30 1.69 9.26
CA GLY A 176 21.85 1.97 7.93
C GLY A 176 22.91 0.97 7.46
N GLN A 177 23.68 0.38 8.38
CA GLN A 177 24.71 -0.62 8.08
C GLN A 177 24.17 -1.95 7.53
N ARG A 178 22.87 -2.23 7.69
CA ARG A 178 22.24 -3.47 7.21
C ARG A 178 21.56 -3.30 5.85
N LEU A 179 21.57 -2.10 5.28
CA LEU A 179 20.99 -1.77 3.97
C LEU A 179 21.92 -2.09 2.81
N THR A 180 23.23 -2.11 3.06
CA THR A 180 24.27 -2.43 2.09
C THR A 180 24.88 -3.79 2.39
N ARG A 181 25.34 -4.50 1.36
CA ARG A 181 26.12 -5.72 1.53
C ARG A 181 27.38 -5.37 2.34
N SER A 182 27.67 -6.10 3.40
CA SER A 182 28.95 -5.96 4.09
C SER A 182 30.05 -6.40 3.12
N GLU A 183 30.75 -5.45 2.51
CA GLU A 183 32.00 -5.74 1.84
C GLU A 183 32.98 -6.18 2.93
N PHE A 184 33.38 -7.46 2.90
CA PHE A 184 34.52 -7.92 3.65
C PHE A 184 35.76 -7.24 3.07
N SER A 185 36.25 -6.19 3.74
CA SER A 185 37.61 -5.70 3.54
C SER A 185 38.57 -6.80 3.98
N TYR A 186 39.24 -7.43 3.02
CA TYR A 186 40.43 -8.26 3.25
C TYR A 186 41.65 -7.39 3.55
#